data_AF-A0A5N6SFE3-F1
#
_entry.id   AF-A0A5N6SFE3-F1
#
_cell.length_a   1.000
_cell.length_b   1.000
_cell.length_c   1.000
_cell.angle_alpha   90.00
_cell.angle_beta   90.00
_cell.angle_gamma   90.00
#
_symmetry.space_group_name_H-M   'P 1'
#
loop_
_entity.id
_entity.type
_entity.pdbx_description
1 polymer ?
#
loop_
_entity_poly.entity_id
_entity_poly.type
_entity_poly.pdbx_seq_one_letter_code
_entity_poly.pdbx_strand_id
1 'polypeptide(L)'
;MSPRQPYTAEDIIDDVLQGLASLKAFFAYDKTGLVLHMARAAKENPRLGLEVGQKGKHPTLGDLFIRLLTCICWAQRLQQFNTVPFRSTNKTGRIGLAASLSRRYGLEPNHVIRNSFRCGRQLQKIETRVGVENCSIVLLPSLPKLLWLSDKEILRLIDLLSSSFMSTLNDNRRLIEEFREYRRLYNTVSI
;
A
#
# COMPACT_ATOMS: atom_id res chain seq x y z
N MET A 1 28.35 -12.29 5.99
CA MET A 1 26.98 -11.80 6.25
C MET A 1 26.03 -12.94 5.96
N SER A 2 25.34 -13.49 6.97
CA SER A 2 24.37 -14.57 6.75
C SER A 2 23.26 -14.07 5.82
N PRO A 3 22.83 -14.85 4.81
CA PRO A 3 21.73 -14.44 3.95
C PRO A 3 20.48 -14.24 4.82
N ARG A 4 19.84 -13.06 4.70
CA ARG A 4 18.56 -12.81 5.38
C ARG A 4 17.58 -13.89 4.90
N GLN A 5 16.97 -14.61 5.84
CA GLN A 5 15.89 -15.52 5.50
C GLN A 5 14.77 -14.73 4.80
N PRO A 6 14.20 -15.26 3.70
CA PRO A 6 13.06 -14.62 3.05
C PRO A 6 11.85 -14.68 3.99
N TYR A 7 11.07 -13.59 4.02
CA TYR A 7 9.81 -13.58 4.77
C TYR A 7 8.78 -14.52 4.11
N THR A 8 7.97 -15.14 4.93
CA THR A 8 6.87 -16.04 4.57
C THR A 8 5.52 -15.37 4.74
N ALA A 9 4.47 -15.96 4.18
CA ALA A 9 3.10 -15.53 4.42
C ALA A 9 2.69 -15.66 5.90
N GLU A 10 3.17 -16.69 6.58
CA GLU A 10 2.94 -16.91 8.01
C GLU A 10 3.56 -15.80 8.86
N ASP A 11 4.78 -15.33 8.54
CA ASP A 11 5.40 -14.18 9.22
C ASP A 11 4.55 -12.91 9.15
N ILE A 12 3.79 -12.76 8.06
CA ILE A 12 2.88 -11.62 7.85
C ILE A 12 1.66 -11.75 8.75
N ILE A 13 1.06 -12.94 8.80
CA ILE A 13 -0.11 -13.21 9.64
C ILE A 13 0.25 -13.02 11.11
N ASP A 14 1.42 -13.49 11.54
CA ASP A 14 1.89 -13.33 12.91
C ASP A 14 2.09 -11.85 13.29
N ASP A 15 2.74 -11.06 12.41
CA ASP A 15 2.88 -9.61 12.60
C ASP A 15 1.52 -8.91 12.70
N VAL A 16 0.56 -9.32 11.88
CA VAL A 16 -0.79 -8.76 11.91
C VAL A 16 -1.44 -9.08 13.25
N LEU A 17 -1.46 -10.34 13.68
CA LEU A 17 -2.06 -10.75 14.95
C LEU A 17 -1.45 -10.00 16.14
N GLN A 18 -0.13 -9.84 16.17
CA GLN A 18 0.57 -9.09 17.21
C GLN A 18 0.28 -7.58 17.13
N GLY A 19 0.12 -7.05 15.93
CA GLY A 19 -0.08 -5.61 15.69
C GLY A 19 -1.53 -5.13 15.73
N LEU A 20 -2.53 -6.03 15.71
CA LEU A 20 -3.95 -5.68 15.62
C LEU A 20 -4.42 -4.79 16.77
N ALA A 21 -3.97 -5.04 18.01
CA ALA A 21 -4.34 -4.22 19.15
C ALA A 21 -3.84 -2.77 18.99
N SER A 22 -2.58 -2.61 18.59
CA SER A 22 -1.97 -1.30 18.31
C SER A 22 -2.64 -0.59 17.14
N LEU A 23 -3.04 -1.34 16.11
CA LEU A 23 -3.79 -0.81 14.98
C LEU A 23 -5.18 -0.31 15.40
N LYS A 24 -5.91 -1.07 16.21
CA LYS A 24 -7.20 -0.62 16.78
C LYS A 24 -7.03 0.63 17.63
N ALA A 25 -6.00 0.67 18.49
CA ALA A 25 -5.69 1.85 19.29
C ALA A 25 -5.33 3.07 18.41
N PHE A 26 -4.63 2.86 17.30
CA PHE A 26 -4.36 3.93 16.33
C PHE A 26 -5.65 4.52 15.77
N PHE A 27 -6.64 3.70 15.44
CA PHE A 27 -7.96 4.15 14.94
C PHE A 27 -8.91 4.66 16.03
N ALA A 28 -8.54 4.60 17.31
CA ALA A 28 -9.36 5.14 18.40
C ALA A 28 -9.53 6.67 18.33
N TYR A 29 -8.68 7.36 17.58
CA TYR A 29 -8.75 8.80 17.33
C TYR A 29 -8.93 9.10 15.85
N ASP A 30 -9.59 10.20 15.53
CA ASP A 30 -9.74 10.68 14.16
C ASP A 30 -8.38 10.93 13.48
N LYS A 31 -8.26 10.49 12.23
CA LYS A 31 -7.06 10.65 11.39
C LYS A 31 -7.28 11.60 10.21
N THR A 32 -8.45 12.23 10.11
CA THR A 32 -8.81 13.16 9.04
C THR A 32 -7.77 14.27 8.86
N GLY A 33 -7.33 14.92 9.95
CA GLY A 33 -6.32 15.98 9.88
C GLY A 33 -4.99 15.51 9.30
N LEU A 34 -4.51 14.33 9.73
CA LEU A 34 -3.30 13.70 9.21
C LEU A 34 -3.44 13.37 7.71
N VAL A 35 -4.56 12.75 7.32
CA VAL A 35 -4.84 12.36 5.94
C VAL A 35 -4.88 13.59 5.02
N LEU A 36 -5.60 14.64 5.42
CA LEU A 36 -5.71 15.88 4.64
C LEU A 36 -4.37 16.59 4.50
N HIS A 37 -3.61 16.69 5.58
CA HIS A 37 -2.29 17.29 5.56
C HIS A 37 -1.38 16.58 4.56
N MET A 38 -1.31 15.24 4.65
CA MET A 38 -0.46 14.45 3.76
C MET A 38 -0.96 14.44 2.32
N ALA A 39 -2.29 14.45 2.09
CA ALA A 39 -2.84 14.50 0.75
C ALA A 39 -2.53 15.84 0.06
N ARG A 40 -2.64 16.97 0.77
CA ARG A 40 -2.24 18.29 0.26
C ARG A 40 -0.74 18.34 -0.03
N ALA A 41 0.08 17.85 0.90
CA ALA A 41 1.52 17.75 0.70
C ALA A 41 1.88 16.88 -0.52
N ALA A 42 1.18 15.76 -0.72
CA ALA A 42 1.37 14.89 -1.88
C ALA A 42 0.91 15.51 -3.20
N LYS A 43 -0.08 16.42 -3.18
CA LYS A 43 -0.50 17.20 -4.35
C LYS A 43 0.60 18.16 -4.80
N GLU A 44 1.25 18.82 -3.86
CA GLU A 44 2.37 19.76 -4.13
C GLU A 44 3.66 19.01 -4.48
N ASN A 45 3.96 17.93 -3.75
CA ASN A 45 5.12 17.08 -3.98
C ASN A 45 4.73 15.59 -3.81
N PRO A 46 4.52 14.87 -4.94
CA PRO A 46 4.11 13.47 -4.92
C PRO A 46 5.08 12.49 -4.24
N ARG A 47 6.30 12.94 -3.89
CA ARG A 47 7.31 12.16 -3.16
C ARG A 47 7.07 12.11 -1.65
N LEU A 48 6.38 13.10 -1.08
CA LEU A 48 6.26 13.25 0.38
C LEU A 48 5.48 12.08 1.03
N GLY A 49 4.51 11.49 0.34
CA GLY A 49 3.82 10.29 0.83
C GLY A 49 4.66 9.00 0.77
N LEU A 50 5.76 9.00 0.00
CA LEU A 50 6.63 7.84 -0.24
C LEU A 50 7.83 7.78 0.70
N GLU A 51 8.27 8.93 1.21
CA GLU A 51 9.46 9.09 2.06
C GLU A 51 9.13 9.26 3.54
N VAL A 52 7.87 9.05 3.94
CA VAL A 52 7.43 9.18 5.33
C VAL A 52 8.18 8.18 6.21
N GLY A 53 9.08 8.65 7.07
CA GLY A 53 9.89 7.86 7.99
C GLY A 53 11.37 8.25 7.95
N GLN A 54 11.96 8.50 9.12
CA GLN A 54 13.35 8.94 9.22
C GLN A 54 14.33 7.77 9.02
N LYS A 55 15.37 7.97 8.22
CA LYS A 55 16.45 6.98 8.02
C LYS A 55 17.03 6.58 9.38
N GLY A 56 17.06 5.27 9.66
CA GLY A 56 17.58 4.73 10.92
C GLY A 56 16.58 4.64 12.08
N LYS A 57 15.32 5.08 11.89
CA LYS A 57 14.24 4.86 12.85
C LYS A 57 13.27 3.79 12.35
N HIS A 58 12.75 3.01 13.29
CA HIS A 58 11.62 2.13 13.00
C HIS A 58 10.40 3.00 12.62
N PRO A 59 9.70 2.69 11.52
CA PRO A 59 8.55 3.47 11.10
C PRO A 59 7.42 3.36 12.13
N THR A 60 6.80 4.48 12.46
CA THR A 60 5.61 4.52 13.31
C THR A 60 4.39 3.97 12.56
N LEU A 61 3.31 3.63 13.28
CA LEU A 61 2.04 3.26 12.64
C LEU A 61 1.50 4.38 11.73
N GLY A 62 1.71 5.65 12.11
CA GLY A 62 1.37 6.79 11.27
C GLY A 62 2.16 6.81 9.95
N ASP A 63 3.47 6.53 10.01
CA ASP A 63 4.31 6.46 8.81
C ASP A 63 3.85 5.32 7.88
N LEU A 64 3.59 4.15 8.45
CA LEU A 64 3.08 3.01 7.69
C LEU A 64 1.70 3.32 7.09
N PHE A 65 0.82 3.99 7.84
CA PHE A 65 -0.53 4.32 7.40
C PHE A 65 -0.52 5.22 6.16
N ILE A 66 0.33 6.26 6.17
CA ILE A 66 0.48 7.14 5.01
C ILE A 66 1.12 6.42 3.83
N ARG A 67 2.12 5.58 4.08
CA ARG A 67 2.72 4.73 3.03
C ARG A 67 1.69 3.82 2.40
N LEU A 68 0.80 3.21 3.19
CA LEU A 68 -0.28 2.36 2.69
C LEU A 68 -1.20 3.13 1.75
N LEU A 69 -1.73 4.28 2.21
CA LEU A 69 -2.58 5.16 1.40
C LEU A 69 -1.91 5.54 0.07
N THR A 70 -0.63 5.89 0.15
CA THR A 70 0.15 6.31 -1.02
C THR A 70 0.37 5.16 -2.00
N CYS A 71 0.73 3.96 -1.52
CA CYS A 71 0.92 2.78 -2.37
C CYS A 71 -0.37 2.40 -3.11
N ILE A 72 -1.49 2.43 -2.40
CA ILE A 72 -2.81 2.14 -2.98
C ILE A 72 -3.21 3.19 -4.03
N CYS A 73 -3.02 4.48 -3.72
CA CYS A 73 -3.29 5.57 -4.66
C CYS A 73 -2.50 5.40 -5.97
N TRP A 74 -1.20 5.08 -5.86
CA TRP A 74 -0.36 4.84 -7.04
C TRP A 74 -0.78 3.62 -7.86
N ALA A 75 -1.20 2.53 -7.20
CA ALA A 75 -1.72 1.35 -7.89
C ALA A 75 -3.00 1.68 -8.68
N GLN A 76 -3.92 2.45 -8.09
CA GLN A 76 -5.13 2.91 -8.77
C GLN A 76 -4.81 3.79 -9.97
N ARG A 77 -3.88 4.74 -9.84
CA ARG A 77 -3.45 5.59 -10.97
C ARG A 77 -2.83 4.76 -12.09
N LEU A 78 -2.03 3.76 -11.76
CA LEU A 78 -1.44 2.86 -12.76
C LEU A 78 -2.52 2.09 -13.55
N GLN A 79 -3.59 1.65 -12.89
CA GLN A 79 -4.71 1.01 -13.56
C GLN A 79 -5.50 1.97 -14.45
N GLN A 80 -5.80 3.18 -13.96
CA GLN A 80 -6.47 4.21 -14.77
C GLN A 80 -5.65 4.58 -16.01
N PHE A 81 -4.32 4.63 -15.86
CA PHE A 81 -3.41 4.85 -16.99
C PHE A 81 -3.45 3.73 -18.03
N ASN A 82 -3.74 2.50 -17.60
CA ASN A 82 -3.89 1.35 -18.48
C ASN A 82 -5.23 1.37 -19.25
N THR A 83 -6.25 2.05 -18.72
CA THR A 83 -7.58 2.17 -19.36
C THR A 83 -7.68 3.32 -20.36
N VAL A 84 -6.75 4.27 -20.36
CA VAL A 84 -6.70 5.33 -21.38
C VAL A 84 -5.95 4.77 -22.61
N PRO A 85 -6.57 4.71 -23.81
CA PRO A 85 -5.90 4.20 -24.99
C PRO A 85 -4.69 5.09 -25.30
N PHE A 86 -3.50 4.54 -25.10
CA PHE A 86 -2.26 5.24 -25.36
C PHE A 86 -2.09 5.40 -26.88
N ARG A 87 -2.56 6.50 -27.45
CA ARG A 87 -2.19 6.93 -28.81
C ARG A 87 -0.74 7.38 -28.81
N SER A 88 0.21 6.46 -28.72
CA SER A 88 1.61 6.73 -29.01
C SER A 88 1.93 6.28 -30.43
N THR A 89 2.04 7.26 -31.33
CA THR A 89 2.48 7.07 -32.71
C THR A 89 3.97 6.74 -32.84
N ASN A 90 4.75 6.72 -31.76
CA ASN A 90 6.16 6.39 -31.82
C ASN A 90 6.49 5.15 -30.99
N LYS A 91 6.93 4.10 -31.69
CA LYS A 91 7.63 2.94 -31.14
C LYS A 91 8.86 3.42 -30.37
N THR A 92 8.75 3.62 -29.06
CA THR A 92 9.89 3.69 -28.15
C THR A 92 9.79 2.53 -27.17
N GLY A 93 10.81 1.67 -27.18
CA GLY A 93 10.77 0.32 -26.65
C GLY A 93 10.37 0.24 -25.19
N ARG A 94 9.40 -0.66 -24.88
CA ARG A 94 9.08 -1.22 -23.54
C ARG A 94 9.38 -0.31 -22.33
N ILE A 95 8.99 0.96 -22.35
CA ILE A 95 9.02 1.78 -21.15
C ILE A 95 7.79 1.37 -20.33
N GLY A 96 7.99 0.56 -19.30
CA GLY A 96 6.90 0.01 -18.48
C GLY A 96 5.98 1.12 -17.95
N LEU A 97 4.68 0.81 -17.81
CA LEU A 97 3.63 1.76 -17.42
C LEU A 97 3.99 2.59 -16.17
N ALA A 98 4.66 1.98 -15.18
CA ALA A 98 5.12 2.68 -13.98
C ALA A 98 6.14 3.79 -14.29
N ALA A 99 7.08 3.56 -15.22
CA ALA A 99 8.06 4.56 -15.63
C ALA A 99 7.42 5.72 -16.44
N SER A 100 6.39 5.43 -17.22
CA SER A 100 5.61 6.46 -17.93
C SER A 100 4.76 7.29 -16.96
N LEU A 101 4.14 6.64 -15.97
CA LEU A 101 3.42 7.32 -14.90
C LEU A 101 4.36 8.20 -14.06
N SER A 102 5.52 7.67 -13.65
CA SER A 102 6.53 8.42 -12.91
C SER A 102 6.94 9.70 -13.64
N ARG A 103 7.25 9.61 -14.94
CA ARG A 103 7.60 10.78 -15.77
C ARG A 103 6.48 11.81 -15.82
N ARG A 104 5.22 11.38 -15.94
CA ARG A 104 4.06 12.28 -15.98
C ARG A 104 3.88 13.08 -14.69
N TYR A 105 4.27 12.52 -13.54
CA TYR A 105 4.14 13.15 -12.23
C TYR A 105 5.46 13.69 -11.66
N GLY A 106 6.51 13.87 -12.49
CA GLY A 106 7.80 14.43 -12.04
C GLY A 106 8.54 13.55 -11.02
N LEU A 107 8.22 12.26 -10.97
CA LEU A 107 8.84 11.30 -10.07
C LEU A 107 10.14 10.76 -10.66
N GLU A 108 11.24 10.93 -9.93
CA GLU A 108 12.52 10.34 -10.30
C GLU A 108 12.47 8.81 -10.25
N PRO A 109 13.14 8.10 -11.18
CA PRO A 109 13.10 6.64 -11.24
C PRO A 109 13.99 5.99 -10.16
N ASN A 110 13.68 6.20 -8.87
CA ASN A 110 14.42 5.66 -7.73
C ASN A 110 13.80 4.37 -7.17
N HIS A 111 14.51 3.71 -6.26
CA HIS A 111 14.09 2.44 -5.66
C HIS A 111 12.83 2.58 -4.78
N VAL A 112 12.66 3.71 -4.09
CA VAL A 112 11.51 3.99 -3.23
C VAL A 112 10.22 3.97 -4.06
N ILE A 113 10.20 4.73 -5.15
CA ILE A 113 9.06 4.83 -6.05
C ILE A 113 8.72 3.47 -6.68
N ARG A 114 9.73 2.72 -7.14
CA ARG A 114 9.53 1.36 -7.67
C ARG A 114 8.93 0.41 -6.62
N ASN A 115 9.42 0.49 -5.39
CA ASN A 115 8.93 -0.34 -4.29
C ASN A 115 7.48 -0.01 -3.94
N SER A 116 7.10 1.27 -3.92
CA SER A 116 5.71 1.66 -3.66
C SER A 116 4.75 1.21 -4.76
N PHE A 117 5.15 1.28 -6.04
CA PHE A 117 4.36 0.69 -7.13
C PHE A 117 4.22 -0.82 -6.99
N ARG A 118 5.29 -1.52 -6.62
CA ARG A 118 5.25 -2.97 -6.37
C ARG A 118 4.29 -3.29 -5.22
N CYS A 119 4.44 -2.60 -4.09
CA CYS A 119 3.58 -2.75 -2.91
C CYS A 119 2.11 -2.56 -3.25
N GLY A 120 1.79 -1.43 -3.90
CA GLY A 120 0.41 -1.12 -4.27
C GLY A 120 -0.22 -2.20 -5.16
N ARG A 121 0.52 -2.73 -6.14
CA ARG A 121 0.04 -3.85 -6.97
C ARG A 121 -0.17 -5.15 -6.17
N GLN A 122 0.72 -5.46 -5.25
CA GLN A 122 0.58 -6.63 -4.38
C GLN A 122 -0.65 -6.49 -3.47
N LEU A 123 -0.81 -5.34 -2.80
CA LEU A 123 -1.97 -5.04 -1.96
C LEU A 123 -3.28 -5.12 -2.74
N GLN A 124 -3.31 -4.54 -3.94
CA GLN A 124 -4.49 -4.61 -4.79
C GLN A 124 -4.80 -6.05 -5.24
N LYS A 125 -3.78 -6.84 -5.57
CA LYS A 125 -3.94 -8.27 -5.89
C LYS A 125 -4.53 -9.03 -4.70
N ILE A 126 -4.07 -8.72 -3.48
CA ILE A 126 -4.59 -9.31 -2.24
C ILE A 126 -6.07 -8.94 -2.07
N GLU A 127 -6.41 -7.64 -2.03
CA GLU A 127 -7.81 -7.18 -1.87
C GLU A 127 -8.74 -7.81 -2.91
N THR A 128 -8.30 -7.84 -4.18
CA THR A 128 -9.09 -8.39 -5.29
C THR A 128 -9.35 -9.88 -5.14
N ARG A 129 -8.34 -10.66 -4.72
CA ARG A 129 -8.47 -12.13 -4.62
C ARG A 129 -9.11 -12.59 -3.32
N VAL A 130 -8.91 -11.86 -2.23
CA VAL A 130 -9.60 -12.11 -0.95
C VAL A 130 -11.08 -11.70 -1.05
N GLY A 131 -11.42 -10.75 -1.92
CA GLY A 131 -12.79 -10.29 -2.10
C GLY A 131 -13.26 -9.30 -1.03
N VAL A 132 -12.34 -8.83 -0.17
CA VAL A 132 -12.60 -7.83 0.86
C VAL A 132 -11.85 -6.57 0.50
N GLU A 133 -12.58 -5.58 -0.02
CA GLU A 133 -12.02 -4.27 -0.36
C GLU A 133 -11.42 -3.60 0.89
N ASN A 134 -10.29 -2.92 0.74
CA ASN A 134 -9.62 -2.19 1.83
C ASN A 134 -9.09 -3.07 2.96
N CYS A 135 -9.12 -4.41 2.84
CA CYS A 135 -8.54 -5.32 3.84
C CYS A 135 -7.02 -5.14 4.00
N SER A 136 -6.34 -4.47 3.06
CA SER A 136 -4.93 -4.13 3.18
C SER A 136 -4.57 -3.37 4.46
N ILE A 137 -5.53 -2.68 5.10
CA ILE A 137 -5.28 -2.00 6.37
C ILE A 137 -4.95 -2.96 7.52
N VAL A 138 -5.51 -4.17 7.55
CA VAL A 138 -5.13 -5.12 8.61
C VAL A 138 -3.68 -5.57 8.43
N LEU A 139 -3.14 -5.50 7.21
CA LEU A 139 -1.75 -5.82 6.90
C LEU A 139 -0.77 -4.69 7.29
N LEU A 140 -1.27 -3.57 7.83
CA LEU A 140 -0.44 -2.41 8.12
C LEU A 140 0.81 -2.71 8.97
N PRO A 141 0.74 -3.50 10.07
CA PRO A 141 1.91 -3.84 10.88
C PRO A 141 3.01 -4.55 10.07
N SER A 142 2.59 -5.36 9.09
CA SER A 142 3.47 -6.18 8.25
C SER A 142 3.91 -5.49 6.94
N LEU A 143 3.44 -4.27 6.67
CA LEU A 143 3.66 -3.57 5.40
C LEU A 143 5.14 -3.51 4.96
N PRO A 144 6.13 -3.30 5.87
CA PRO A 144 7.55 -3.33 5.50
C PRO A 144 8.02 -4.68 4.96
N LYS A 145 7.46 -5.79 5.47
CA LYS A 145 7.79 -7.16 5.04
C LYS A 145 7.10 -7.52 3.73
N LEU A 146 5.88 -7.01 3.49
CA LEU A 146 5.07 -7.29 2.30
C LEU A 146 5.80 -6.95 0.98
N LEU A 147 6.64 -5.90 1.01
CA LEU A 147 7.52 -5.50 -0.10
C LEU A 147 8.49 -6.59 -0.57
N TRP A 148 8.87 -7.49 0.35
CA TRP A 148 9.92 -8.48 0.16
C TRP A 148 9.36 -9.88 -0.06
N LEU A 149 8.04 -10.06 0.03
CA LEU A 149 7.41 -11.34 -0.27
C LEU A 149 7.61 -11.70 -1.74
N SER A 150 7.89 -12.98 -1.97
CA SER A 150 7.90 -13.57 -3.31
C SER A 150 6.46 -13.67 -3.84
N ASP A 151 6.29 -13.83 -5.16
CA ASP A 151 4.96 -14.01 -5.73
C ASP A 151 4.26 -15.27 -5.22
N LYS A 152 5.02 -16.32 -4.86
CA LYS A 152 4.49 -17.55 -4.24
C LYS A 152 3.95 -17.25 -2.85
N GLU A 153 4.70 -16.51 -2.04
CA GLU A 153 4.25 -16.11 -0.69
C GLU A 153 3.07 -15.15 -0.74
N ILE A 154 2.96 -14.30 -1.76
CA ILE A 154 1.75 -13.48 -1.96
C ILE A 154 0.53 -14.37 -2.24
N LEU A 155 0.67 -15.44 -3.03
CA LEU A 155 -0.43 -16.38 -3.26
C LEU A 155 -0.80 -17.13 -1.97
N ARG A 156 0.21 -17.60 -1.23
CA ARG A 156 0.02 -18.26 0.06
C ARG A 156 -0.68 -17.35 1.07
N LEU A 157 -0.28 -16.08 1.15
CA LEU A 157 -0.92 -15.07 2.01
C LEU A 157 -2.39 -14.88 1.62
N ILE A 158 -2.70 -14.84 0.32
CA ILE A 158 -4.09 -14.74 -0.14
C ILE A 158 -4.89 -15.97 0.30
N ASP A 159 -4.33 -17.17 0.18
CA ASP A 159 -5.03 -18.39 0.63
C ASP A 159 -5.28 -18.36 2.14
N LEU A 160 -4.31 -17.94 2.95
CA LEU A 160 -4.47 -17.78 4.40
C LEU A 160 -5.53 -16.72 4.74
N LEU A 161 -5.49 -15.57 4.07
CA LEU A 161 -6.45 -14.49 4.27
C LEU A 161 -7.88 -14.91 3.92
N SER A 162 -8.06 -15.65 2.82
CA SER A 162 -9.36 -16.13 2.33
C SER A 162 -9.89 -17.36 3.06
N SER A 163 -9.08 -18.02 3.89
CA SER A 163 -9.47 -19.22 4.64
C SER A 163 -9.42 -18.97 6.14
N SER A 164 -8.31 -19.30 6.79
CA SER A 164 -8.16 -19.30 8.26
C SER A 164 -8.25 -17.91 8.89
N PHE A 165 -8.01 -16.84 8.13
CA PHE A 165 -8.01 -15.46 8.65
C PHE A 165 -9.31 -14.68 8.37
N MET A 166 -10.28 -15.25 7.66
CA MET A 166 -11.49 -14.52 7.27
C MET A 166 -12.33 -14.04 8.46
N SER A 167 -12.40 -14.83 9.53
CA SER A 167 -13.08 -14.40 10.78
C SER A 167 -12.43 -13.13 11.34
N THR A 168 -11.10 -13.08 11.38
CA THR A 168 -10.35 -11.90 11.82
C THR A 168 -10.64 -10.70 10.92
N LEU A 169 -10.74 -10.87 9.60
CA LEU A 169 -11.14 -9.77 8.71
C LEU A 169 -12.55 -9.25 9.03
N ASN A 170 -13.50 -10.15 9.29
CA ASN A 170 -14.87 -9.81 9.66
C ASN A 170 -14.92 -9.08 11.02
N ASP A 171 -14.17 -9.53 12.01
CA ASP A 171 -14.09 -8.93 13.35
C ASP A 171 -13.48 -7.52 13.31
N ASN A 172 -12.73 -7.19 12.25
CA ASN A 172 -12.11 -5.89 12.03
C ASN A 172 -12.82 -5.05 10.96
N ARG A 173 -14.07 -5.40 10.58
CA ARG A 173 -14.83 -4.72 9.52
C ARG A 173 -14.97 -3.21 9.73
N ARG A 174 -15.24 -2.77 10.96
CA ARG A 174 -15.34 -1.33 11.27
C ARG A 174 -14.06 -0.57 10.92
N LEU A 175 -12.90 -1.15 11.24
CA LEU A 175 -11.61 -0.55 10.91
C LEU A 175 -11.38 -0.49 9.40
N ILE A 176 -11.79 -1.53 8.68
CA ILE A 176 -11.76 -1.57 7.20
C ILE A 176 -12.65 -0.49 6.59
N GLU A 177 -13.84 -0.27 7.15
CA GLU A 177 -14.79 0.76 6.72
C GLU A 177 -14.26 2.17 7.01
N GLU A 178 -13.72 2.42 8.21
CA GLU A 178 -13.07 3.70 8.54
C GLU A 178 -11.88 3.99 7.61
N PHE A 179 -11.08 2.97 7.28
CA PHE A 179 -9.99 3.11 6.32
C PHE A 179 -10.48 3.45 4.90
N ARG A 180 -11.61 2.88 4.46
CA ARG A 180 -12.22 3.21 3.17
C ARG A 180 -12.50 4.71 3.06
N GLU A 181 -13.01 5.33 4.13
CA GLU A 181 -13.27 6.78 4.15
C GLU A 181 -11.99 7.61 4.08
N TYR A 182 -10.95 7.23 4.83
CA TYR A 182 -9.65 7.89 4.73
C TYR A 182 -9.00 7.74 3.35
N ARG A 183 -9.12 6.57 2.72
CA ARG A 183 -8.66 6.34 1.34
C ARG A 183 -9.39 7.23 0.34
N ARG A 184 -10.73 7.35 0.47
CA ARG A 184 -11.53 8.27 -0.36
C ARG A 184 -11.04 9.70 -0.19
N LEU A 185 -10.92 10.16 1.05
CA LEU A 185 -10.47 11.51 1.36
C LEU A 185 -9.07 11.80 0.80
N TYR A 186 -8.12 10.88 1.02
CA TYR A 186 -6.76 11.00 0.50
C TYR A 186 -6.77 11.13 -1.03
N ASN A 187 -7.52 10.26 -1.70
CA ASN A 187 -7.62 10.28 -3.16
C ASN A 187 -8.26 11.56 -3.69
N THR A 188 -9.30 12.11 -3.05
CA THR A 188 -9.94 13.35 -3.51
C THR A 188 -8.99 14.55 -3.46
N VAL A 189 -8.10 14.60 -2.46
CA VAL A 189 -7.24 15.77 -2.20
C VAL A 189 -5.85 15.64 -2.83
N SER A 190 -5.30 14.43 -2.95
CA SER A 190 -3.97 14.19 -3.53
C SER A 190 -3.93 14.30 -5.07
N ILE A 191 -5.04 14.72 -5.68
CA ILE A 191 -5.25 14.92 -7.13
C ILE A 191 -5.23 16.41 -7.46
#